data_AF-A0A2Z5WUW8-F1
#
_entry.id   AF-A0A2Z5WUW8-F1
#
_cell.length_a   1.000
_cell.length_b   1.000
_cell.length_c   1.000
_cell.angle_alpha   90.00
_cell.angle_beta   90.00
_cell.angle_gamma   90.00
#
_symmetry.space_group_name_H-M   'P 1'
#
loop_
_entity.id
_entity.type
_entity.pdbx_description
1 polymer ?
#
loop_
_entity_poly.entity_id
_entity_poly.type
_entity_poly.pdbx_seq_one_letter_code
_entity_poly.pdbx_strand_id
1 'polypeptide(L)'
;MLTMNRTLDAKTSDVEHVYLTDSDLFNLERFANTFSLRVKTYSLLRDRAEEITIRTLKLLAQQYPELVHKQLARCKYDMSNMIRYASLSILRDDELFFRETLMDWLANIINSYQVSKECSTCYRLMQTVVDEMLPPECSVLVKPYSDLAIAALMNA
;
A
#
# COMPACT_ATOMS: atom_id res chain seq x y z
N MET A 1 11.86 -8.55 12.51
CA MET A 1 12.12 -7.42 13.44
C MET A 1 11.11 -6.32 13.13
N LEU A 2 10.41 -5.78 14.13
CA LEU A 2 9.49 -4.64 13.97
C LEU A 2 10.32 -3.34 13.88
N THR A 3 11.05 -3.16 12.78
CA THR A 3 11.78 -1.90 12.51
C THR A 3 10.82 -0.81 12.04
N MET A 4 11.13 0.48 12.14
CA MET A 4 10.38 1.56 11.47
C MET A 4 10.77 1.76 10.00
N ASN A 5 12.01 1.45 9.61
CA ASN A 5 12.49 1.50 8.23
C ASN A 5 13.61 0.47 8.08
N ARG A 6 13.45 -0.46 7.15
CA ARG A 6 14.40 -1.56 6.97
C ARG A 6 15.79 -1.10 6.56
N THR A 7 15.90 -0.10 5.69
CA THR A 7 17.19 0.39 5.18
C THR A 7 18.05 0.96 6.30
N LEU A 8 17.46 1.79 7.16
CA LEU A 8 18.16 2.37 8.31
C LEU A 8 18.51 1.30 9.36
N ASP A 9 17.61 0.36 9.62
CA ASP A 9 17.83 -0.73 10.58
C ASP A 9 18.94 -1.69 10.13
N ALA A 10 18.92 -2.09 8.85
CA ALA A 10 20.00 -2.88 8.27
C ALA A 10 21.35 -2.16 8.35
N LYS A 11 21.35 -0.81 8.27
CA LYS A 11 22.58 -0.06 8.47
C LYS A 11 23.03 -0.06 9.91
N THR A 12 22.13 0.06 10.89
CA THR A 12 22.52 0.06 12.32
C THR A 12 23.32 -1.16 12.75
N SER A 13 23.11 -2.34 12.13
CA SER A 13 23.93 -3.53 12.41
C SER A 13 25.33 -3.49 11.80
N ASP A 14 25.57 -2.68 10.77
CA ASP A 14 26.85 -2.60 10.04
C ASP A 14 27.76 -1.48 10.57
N VAL A 15 27.21 -0.45 11.23
CA VAL A 15 27.96 0.76 11.67
C VAL A 15 28.79 0.53 12.95
N GLU A 16 28.71 -0.62 13.60
CA GLU A 16 29.44 -0.86 14.85
C GLU A 16 30.97 -0.71 14.70
N HIS A 17 31.50 -0.79 13.47
CA HIS A 17 32.93 -0.77 13.20
C HIS A 17 33.38 0.18 12.08
N VAL A 18 32.46 0.88 11.41
CA VAL A 18 32.76 1.72 10.24
C VAL A 18 31.90 2.99 10.25
N TYR A 19 32.43 4.12 9.79
CA TYR A 19 31.63 5.32 9.54
C TYR A 19 30.65 5.13 8.38
N LEU A 20 29.55 5.88 8.40
CA LEU A 20 28.60 5.93 7.28
C LEU A 20 29.31 6.43 6.01
N THR A 21 29.04 5.76 4.89
CA THR A 21 29.50 6.21 3.56
C THR A 21 28.61 7.35 3.03
N ASP A 22 29.05 8.05 1.99
CA ASP A 22 28.24 9.07 1.30
C ASP A 22 26.89 8.52 0.84
N SER A 23 26.85 7.24 0.42
CA SER A 23 25.60 6.57 0.04
C SER A 23 24.68 6.37 1.23
N ASP A 24 25.22 6.04 2.41
CA ASP A 24 24.43 5.84 3.62
C ASP A 24 23.85 7.18 4.11
N LEU A 25 24.65 8.25 4.08
CA LEU A 25 24.21 9.61 4.42
C LEU A 25 23.11 10.08 3.46
N PHE A 26 23.28 9.88 2.16
CA PHE A 26 22.27 10.22 1.16
C PHE A 26 20.93 9.52 1.42
N ASN A 27 20.96 8.22 1.78
CA ASN A 27 19.74 7.47 2.09
C ASN A 27 19.06 7.99 3.37
N LEU A 28 19.84 8.33 4.39
CA LEU A 28 19.32 8.92 5.63
C LEU A 28 18.68 10.30 5.37
N GLU A 29 19.35 11.16 4.60
CA GLU A 29 18.83 12.47 4.21
C GLU A 29 17.55 12.35 3.40
N ARG A 30 17.51 11.44 2.41
CA ARG A 30 16.29 11.16 1.64
C ARG A 30 15.14 10.72 2.55
N PHE A 31 15.40 9.81 3.49
CA PHE A 31 14.39 9.36 4.45
C PHE A 31 13.86 10.53 5.29
N ALA A 32 14.76 11.36 5.85
CA ALA A 32 14.38 12.50 6.67
C ALA A 32 13.59 13.57 5.87
N ASN A 33 14.09 13.94 4.69
CA ASN A 33 13.50 14.98 3.84
C ASN A 33 12.11 14.63 3.31
N THR A 34 11.79 13.34 3.17
CA THR A 34 10.47 12.86 2.72
C THR A 34 9.51 12.56 3.86
N PHE A 35 9.97 12.55 5.10
CA PHE A 35 9.20 12.06 6.24
C PHE A 35 7.91 12.84 6.48
N SER A 36 7.94 14.17 6.38
CA SER A 36 6.76 15.02 6.58
C SER A 36 5.64 14.70 5.57
N LEU A 37 5.99 14.48 4.30
CA LEU A 37 5.04 14.07 3.27
C LEU A 37 4.48 12.68 3.56
N ARG A 38 5.34 11.71 3.93
CA ARG A 38 4.92 10.34 4.27
C ARG A 38 3.97 10.31 5.47
N VAL A 39 4.20 11.13 6.50
CA VAL A 39 3.29 11.31 7.65
C VAL A 39 1.95 11.93 7.23
N LYS A 40 1.98 12.96 6.37
CA LYS A 40 0.76 13.58 5.82
C LYS A 40 -0.06 12.54 5.05
N THR A 41 0.56 11.78 4.16
CA THR A 41 -0.10 10.75 3.35
C THR A 41 -0.67 9.63 4.24
N TYR A 42 0.12 9.12 5.19
CA TYR A 42 -0.35 8.12 6.17
C TYR A 42 -1.60 8.60 6.92
N SER A 43 -1.58 9.84 7.41
CA SER A 43 -2.69 10.41 8.19
C SER A 43 -3.94 10.54 7.34
N LEU A 44 -3.80 11.07 6.12
CA LEU A 44 -4.93 11.21 5.17
C LEU A 44 -5.54 9.85 4.81
N LEU A 45 -4.72 8.84 4.54
CA LEU A 45 -5.22 7.50 4.22
C LEU A 45 -5.89 6.84 5.42
N ARG A 46 -5.31 6.94 6.62
CA ARG A 46 -5.91 6.42 7.86
C ARG A 46 -7.27 7.07 8.11
N ASP A 47 -7.33 8.39 8.06
CA ASP A 47 -8.51 9.16 8.45
C ASP A 47 -9.64 9.02 7.40
N ARG A 48 -9.30 8.71 6.14
CA ARG A 48 -10.26 8.53 5.03
C ARG A 48 -10.43 7.07 4.58
N ALA A 49 -9.87 6.10 5.32
CA ALA A 49 -9.82 4.70 4.88
C ALA A 49 -11.20 4.11 4.60
N GLU A 50 -12.18 4.40 5.46
CA GLU A 50 -13.55 3.93 5.30
C GLU A 50 -14.22 4.58 4.08
N GLU A 51 -14.05 5.90 3.90
CA GLU A 51 -14.62 6.63 2.77
C GLU A 51 -14.05 6.13 1.45
N ILE A 52 -12.71 5.97 1.36
CA ILE A 52 -12.04 5.40 0.19
C ILE A 52 -12.60 4.00 -0.10
N THR A 53 -12.65 3.12 0.92
CA THR A 53 -13.17 1.76 0.77
C THR A 53 -14.60 1.75 0.23
N ILE A 54 -15.51 2.53 0.81
CA ILE A 54 -16.91 2.56 0.40
C ILE A 54 -17.05 3.10 -1.02
N ARG A 55 -16.34 4.17 -1.37
CA ARG A 55 -16.37 4.75 -2.73
C ARG A 55 -15.82 3.77 -3.76
N THR A 56 -14.70 3.12 -3.47
CA THR A 56 -14.12 2.10 -4.36
C THR A 56 -15.09 0.93 -4.57
N LEU A 57 -15.71 0.41 -3.51
CA LEU A 57 -16.65 -0.71 -3.63
C LEU A 57 -17.94 -0.33 -4.36
N LYS A 58 -18.39 0.93 -4.27
CA LYS A 58 -19.49 1.45 -5.10
C LYS A 58 -19.12 1.44 -6.58
N LEU A 59 -17.92 1.88 -6.94
CA LEU A 59 -17.43 1.82 -8.33
C LEU A 59 -17.27 0.38 -8.80
N LEU A 60 -16.77 -0.51 -7.95
CA LEU A 60 -16.64 -1.92 -8.28
C LEU A 60 -18.01 -2.58 -8.52
N ALA A 61 -19.01 -2.26 -7.70
CA ALA A 61 -20.36 -2.80 -7.83
C ALA A 61 -21.06 -2.38 -9.14
N GLN A 62 -20.65 -1.28 -9.76
CA GLN A 62 -21.15 -0.89 -11.09
C GLN A 62 -20.66 -1.84 -12.20
N GLN A 63 -19.51 -2.49 -12.00
CA GLN A 63 -18.90 -3.42 -12.96
C GLN A 63 -19.15 -4.89 -12.60
N TYR A 64 -19.16 -5.21 -11.30
CA TYR A 64 -19.27 -6.57 -10.77
C TYR A 64 -20.29 -6.62 -9.60
N PRO A 65 -21.57 -6.35 -9.86
CA PRO A 65 -22.58 -6.23 -8.80
C PRO A 65 -22.75 -7.52 -7.99
N GLU A 66 -22.80 -8.68 -8.65
CA GLU A 66 -22.97 -9.99 -7.99
C GLU A 66 -21.82 -10.32 -7.03
N LEU A 67 -20.57 -10.02 -7.43
CA LEU A 67 -19.40 -10.24 -6.60
C LEU A 67 -19.49 -9.41 -5.32
N VAL A 68 -19.72 -8.09 -5.48
CA VAL A 68 -19.78 -7.16 -4.34
C VAL A 68 -20.94 -7.49 -3.43
N HIS A 69 -22.12 -7.83 -3.97
CA HIS A 69 -23.27 -8.20 -3.17
C HIS A 69 -23.01 -9.46 -2.34
N LYS A 70 -22.45 -10.50 -2.95
CA LYS A 70 -22.17 -11.78 -2.28
C LYS A 70 -21.04 -11.70 -1.26
N GLN A 71 -20.04 -10.85 -1.49
CA GLN A 71 -18.79 -10.82 -0.72
C GLN A 71 -18.51 -9.49 -0.02
N LEU A 72 -19.53 -8.63 0.17
CA LEU A 72 -19.35 -7.25 0.65
C LEU A 72 -18.47 -7.13 1.89
N ALA A 73 -18.70 -7.98 2.91
CA ALA A 73 -17.93 -7.96 4.15
C ALA A 73 -16.46 -8.29 3.91
N ARG A 74 -16.17 -9.29 3.06
CA ARG A 74 -14.81 -9.67 2.67
C ARG A 74 -14.13 -8.56 1.87
N CYS A 75 -14.83 -8.01 0.86
CA CYS A 75 -14.29 -6.91 0.06
C CYS A 75 -13.95 -5.68 0.92
N LYS A 76 -14.79 -5.32 1.89
CA LYS A 76 -14.50 -4.24 2.84
C LYS A 76 -13.27 -4.54 3.70
N TYR A 77 -13.18 -5.76 4.23
CA TYR A 77 -12.06 -6.18 5.06
C TYR A 77 -10.73 -6.17 4.30
N ASP A 78 -10.69 -6.78 3.12
CA ASP A 78 -9.47 -6.85 2.30
C ASP A 78 -9.04 -5.46 1.82
N MET A 79 -9.99 -4.61 1.39
CA MET A 79 -9.69 -3.23 1.00
C MET A 79 -9.19 -2.38 2.18
N SER A 80 -9.77 -2.56 3.37
CA SER A 80 -9.29 -1.86 4.57
C SER A 80 -7.86 -2.28 4.92
N ASN A 81 -7.52 -3.57 4.72
CA ASN A 81 -6.16 -4.05 4.89
C ASN A 81 -5.21 -3.48 3.83
N MET A 82 -5.61 -3.47 2.56
CA MET A 82 -4.86 -2.84 1.47
C MET A 82 -4.46 -1.41 1.83
N ILE A 83 -5.43 -0.58 2.23
CA ILE A 83 -5.17 0.81 2.60
C ILE A 83 -4.28 0.89 3.84
N ARG A 84 -4.55 0.09 4.87
CA ARG A 84 -3.78 0.09 6.12
C ARG A 84 -2.32 -0.27 5.90
N TYR A 85 -2.04 -1.36 5.18
CA TYR A 85 -0.67 -1.80 4.94
C TYR A 85 0.05 -0.86 3.98
N ALA A 86 -0.60 -0.35 2.92
CA ALA A 86 0.00 0.67 2.06
C ALA A 86 0.36 1.93 2.87
N SER A 87 -0.53 2.41 3.74
CA SER A 87 -0.28 3.57 4.61
C SER A 87 0.93 3.34 5.53
N LEU A 88 1.00 2.17 6.16
CA LEU A 88 2.13 1.81 7.01
C LEU A 88 3.43 1.78 6.20
N SER A 89 3.43 1.16 5.03
CA SER A 89 4.60 1.09 4.16
C SER A 89 5.07 2.46 3.68
N ILE A 90 4.14 3.36 3.36
CA ILE A 90 4.46 4.77 3.03
C ILE A 90 5.16 5.43 4.21
N LEU A 91 4.59 5.34 5.43
CA LEU A 91 5.21 5.92 6.62
C LEU A 91 6.62 5.37 6.87
N ARG A 92 6.84 4.11 6.52
CA ARG A 92 8.11 3.40 6.69
C ARG A 92 9.11 3.60 5.57
N ASP A 93 8.69 4.12 4.41
CA ASP A 93 9.46 4.08 3.14
C ASP A 93 9.96 2.66 2.84
N ASP A 94 9.04 1.68 2.91
CA ASP A 94 9.35 0.25 2.86
C ASP A 94 8.28 -0.51 2.06
N GLU A 95 8.48 -0.57 0.74
CA GLU A 95 7.61 -1.32 -0.17
C GLU A 95 7.68 -2.83 0.04
N LEU A 96 8.82 -3.35 0.50
CA LEU A 96 8.95 -4.78 0.74
C LEU A 96 8.08 -5.24 1.92
N PHE A 97 7.98 -4.42 2.97
CA PHE A 97 7.04 -4.67 4.06
C PHE A 97 5.60 -4.87 3.56
N PHE A 98 5.17 -4.08 2.57
CA PHE A 98 3.84 -4.24 1.98
C PHE A 98 3.67 -5.59 1.30
N ARG A 99 4.66 -5.95 0.47
CA ARG A 99 4.67 -7.20 -0.29
C ARG A 99 4.64 -8.42 0.62
N GLU A 100 5.61 -8.50 1.53
CA GLU A 100 5.80 -9.68 2.38
C GLU A 100 4.68 -9.84 3.42
N THR A 101 4.16 -8.73 3.95
CA THR A 101 3.15 -8.78 5.02
C THR A 101 1.73 -8.91 4.50
N LEU A 102 1.43 -8.40 3.30
CA LEU A 102 0.09 -8.44 2.72
C LEU A 102 0.06 -9.22 1.40
N MET A 103 0.76 -8.75 0.37
CA MET A 103 0.43 -9.17 -1.00
C MET A 103 0.87 -10.59 -1.35
N ASP A 104 2.00 -11.08 -0.86
CA ASP A 104 2.51 -12.40 -1.24
C ASP A 104 1.53 -13.53 -0.84
N TRP A 105 0.89 -13.45 0.32
CA TRP A 105 -0.11 -14.43 0.72
C TRP A 105 -1.51 -14.09 0.21
N LEU A 106 -1.90 -12.80 0.22
CA LEU A 106 -3.24 -12.39 -0.20
C LEU A 106 -3.49 -12.69 -1.68
N ALA A 107 -2.48 -12.51 -2.54
CA ALA A 107 -2.57 -12.85 -3.94
C ALA A 107 -2.88 -14.35 -4.14
N ASN A 108 -2.18 -15.23 -3.42
CA ASN A 108 -2.43 -16.68 -3.47
C ASN A 108 -3.87 -17.02 -3.06
N ILE A 109 -4.39 -16.38 -2.00
CA ILE A 109 -5.78 -16.55 -1.59
C ILE A 109 -6.72 -16.06 -2.69
N ILE A 110 -6.57 -14.84 -3.19
CA ILE A 110 -7.42 -14.27 -4.25
C ILE A 110 -7.44 -15.16 -5.50
N ASN A 111 -6.28 -15.68 -5.91
CA ASN A 111 -6.15 -16.59 -7.06
C ASN A 111 -6.94 -17.90 -6.83
N SER A 112 -6.89 -18.46 -5.62
CA SER A 112 -7.66 -19.67 -5.29
C SER A 112 -9.17 -19.47 -5.40
N TYR A 113 -9.66 -18.24 -5.17
CA TYR A 113 -11.06 -17.87 -5.35
C TYR A 113 -11.44 -17.48 -6.79
N GLN A 114 -10.47 -17.45 -7.71
CA GLN A 114 -10.68 -17.12 -9.14
C GLN A 114 -11.31 -15.72 -9.34
N VAL A 115 -10.92 -14.74 -8.53
CA VAL A 115 -11.42 -13.34 -8.58
C VAL A 115 -10.31 -12.30 -8.80
N SER A 116 -9.16 -12.73 -9.33
CA SER A 116 -7.96 -11.89 -9.48
C SER A 116 -8.20 -10.70 -10.44
N LYS A 117 -9.00 -10.90 -11.48
CA LYS A 117 -9.36 -9.84 -12.44
C LYS A 117 -10.22 -8.75 -11.77
N GLU A 118 -11.19 -9.15 -10.96
CA GLU A 118 -12.08 -8.24 -10.25
C GLU A 118 -11.33 -7.50 -9.14
N CYS A 119 -10.47 -8.21 -8.39
CA CYS A 119 -9.63 -7.61 -7.36
C CYS A 119 -8.59 -6.63 -7.94
N SER A 120 -7.93 -6.96 -9.06
CA SER A 120 -7.02 -6.01 -9.74
C SER A 120 -7.77 -4.78 -10.27
N THR A 121 -9.00 -4.94 -10.75
CA THR A 121 -9.86 -3.81 -11.11
C THR A 121 -10.20 -2.97 -9.89
N CYS A 122 -10.49 -3.60 -8.75
CA CYS A 122 -10.77 -2.93 -7.49
C CYS A 122 -9.60 -2.06 -7.02
N TYR A 123 -8.36 -2.55 -7.09
CA TYR A 123 -7.17 -1.76 -6.72
C TYR A 123 -6.90 -0.59 -7.69
N ARG A 124 -7.24 -0.75 -8.98
CA ARG A 124 -7.18 0.37 -9.93
C ARG A 124 -8.20 1.45 -9.60
N LEU A 125 -9.44 1.06 -9.29
CA LEU A 125 -10.49 1.97 -8.84
C LEU A 125 -10.15 2.63 -7.50
N MET A 126 -9.48 1.91 -6.60
CA MET A 126 -8.96 2.48 -5.35
C MET A 126 -7.98 3.62 -5.64
N GLN A 127 -7.02 3.42 -6.55
CA GLN A 127 -6.08 4.48 -6.93
C GLN A 127 -6.81 5.69 -7.51
N THR A 128 -7.81 5.50 -8.38
CA THR A 128 -8.63 6.62 -8.89
C THR A 128 -9.34 7.39 -7.77
N VAL A 129 -9.92 6.69 -6.78
CA VAL A 129 -10.55 7.34 -5.62
C VAL A 129 -9.52 8.10 -4.79
N VAL A 130 -8.32 7.57 -4.62
CA VAL A 130 -7.22 8.25 -3.92
C VAL A 130 -6.79 9.51 -4.68
N ASP A 131 -6.64 9.45 -6.00
CA ASP A 131 -6.29 10.59 -6.86
C ASP A 131 -7.32 11.73 -6.76
N GLU A 132 -8.60 11.41 -6.60
CA GLU A 132 -9.67 12.39 -6.42
C GLU A 132 -9.73 12.98 -5.01
N MET A 133 -9.33 12.23 -3.99
CA MET A 133 -9.54 12.59 -2.58
C MET A 133 -8.32 13.22 -1.90
N LEU A 134 -7.12 12.86 -2.34
CA LEU A 134 -5.88 13.30 -1.72
C LEU A 134 -5.16 14.33 -2.60
N PRO A 135 -4.33 15.20 -1.99
CA PRO A 135 -3.42 16.05 -2.76
C PRO A 135 -2.53 15.22 -3.70
N PRO A 136 -2.19 15.71 -4.90
CA PRO A 136 -1.43 14.94 -5.89
C PRO A 136 -0.10 14.38 -5.34
N GLU A 137 0.61 15.16 -4.52
CA GLU A 137 1.87 14.75 -3.89
C GLU A 137 1.70 13.61 -2.87
N CYS A 138 0.51 13.44 -2.31
CA CYS A 138 0.19 12.31 -1.44
C CYS A 138 -0.30 11.11 -2.25
N SER A 139 -1.13 11.34 -3.27
CA SER A 139 -1.65 10.25 -4.10
C SER A 139 -0.53 9.50 -4.84
N VAL A 140 0.48 10.23 -5.33
CA VAL A 140 1.62 9.63 -6.02
C VAL A 140 2.40 8.63 -5.16
N LEU A 141 2.38 8.80 -3.82
CA LEU A 141 3.02 7.87 -2.90
C LEU A 141 2.22 6.57 -2.70
N VAL A 142 0.94 6.55 -3.04
CA VAL A 142 0.08 5.36 -2.96
C VAL A 142 0.25 4.47 -4.19
N LYS A 143 0.54 5.10 -5.34
CA LYS A 143 0.60 4.44 -6.64
C LYS A 143 1.50 3.20 -6.71
N PRO A 144 2.73 3.20 -6.15
CA PRO A 144 3.58 1.99 -6.16
C PRO A 144 2.90 0.78 -5.52
N TYR A 145 2.12 0.99 -4.46
CA TYR A 145 1.42 -0.08 -3.73
C TYR A 145 0.21 -0.61 -4.51
N SER A 146 -0.57 0.27 -5.15
CA SER A 146 -1.65 -0.17 -6.03
C SER A 146 -1.12 -0.91 -7.25
N ASP A 147 -0.01 -0.42 -7.84
CA ASP A 147 0.60 -1.04 -9.02
C ASP A 147 1.19 -2.42 -8.66
N LEU A 148 1.85 -2.55 -7.50
CA LEU A 148 2.33 -3.83 -6.98
C LEU A 148 1.17 -4.81 -6.78
N ALA A 149 0.08 -4.37 -6.14
CA ALA A 149 -1.08 -5.23 -5.90
C ALA A 149 -1.76 -5.68 -7.20
N ILE A 150 -1.85 -4.80 -8.21
CA ILE A 150 -2.36 -5.13 -9.54
C ILE A 150 -1.44 -6.14 -10.23
N ALA A 151 -0.13 -5.90 -10.24
CA ALA A 151 0.84 -6.77 -10.88
C ALA A 151 0.85 -8.17 -10.25
N ALA A 152 0.74 -8.25 -8.92
CA ALA A 152 0.67 -9.52 -8.18
C ALA A 152 -0.56 -10.37 -8.54
N LEU A 153 -1.65 -9.75 -9.01
CA LEU A 153 -2.88 -10.45 -9.41
C LEU A 153 -2.99 -10.72 -10.90
N MET A 154 -2.21 -10.01 -11.73
CA MET A 154 -2.20 -10.19 -13.18
C MET A 154 -1.12 -11.19 -13.66
N ASN A 155 -0.07 -11.39 -12.87
CA ASN A 155 1.07 -12.25 -13.21
C ASN A 155 1.05 -13.60 -12.47
N ALA A 156 -0.07 -13.96 -11.85
CA ALA A 156 -0.20 -15.15 -11.03
C ALA A 156 -1.02 -16.26 -11.69
#